data_AF-A0A0J8VKG4-F1
#
_entry.id   AF-A0A0J8VKG4-F1
#
_cell.length_a   1.000
_cell.length_b   1.000
_cell.length_c   1.000
_cell.angle_alpha   90.00
_cell.angle_beta   90.00
_cell.angle_gamma   90.00
#
_symmetry.space_group_name_H-M   'P 1'
#
loop_
_entity.id
_entity.type
_entity.pdbx_description
1 polymer ?
#
loop_
_entity_poly.entity_id
_entity_poly.type
_entity_poly.pdbx_seq_one_letter_code
_entity_poly.pdbx_strand_id
1 'polypeptide(L)' 'MPTQESKAHHVGEWASLRNTSPEIAEAIFEVADYDEKMAEKIWEEGSDEVLIRAFKKTDADALFWGEQTIERKNV' A
#
# COMPACT_ATOMS: atom_id res chain seq x y z
N MET A 1 13.70 12.01 -13.32
CA MET A 1 13.29 10.93 -12.39
C MET A 1 12.65 11.58 -11.18
N PRO A 2 11.51 11.09 -10.70
CA PRO A 2 10.93 11.58 -9.43
C PRO A 2 11.90 11.30 -8.28
N THR A 3 12.03 12.24 -7.35
CA THR A 3 12.86 12.10 -6.14
C THR A 3 12.17 11.16 -5.14
N GLN A 4 12.94 10.59 -4.20
CA GLN A 4 12.37 9.73 -3.15
C GLN A 4 11.33 10.48 -2.30
N GLU A 5 11.55 11.77 -2.01
CA GLU A 5 10.57 12.63 -1.33
C GLU A 5 9.28 12.80 -2.13
N SER A 6 9.37 13.01 -3.45
CA SER A 6 8.20 13.11 -4.32
C SER A 6 7.39 11.81 -4.34
N LYS A 7 8.07 10.65 -4.32
CA LYS A 7 7.40 9.34 -4.22
C LYS A 7 6.71 9.16 -2.88
N ALA A 8 7.39 9.48 -1.77
CA ALA A 8 6.83 9.33 -0.42
C ALA A 8 5.61 10.23 -0.20
N HIS A 9 5.66 11.49 -0.64
CA HIS A 9 4.52 12.40 -0.57
C HIS A 9 3.33 11.87 -1.37
N HIS A 10 3.58 11.39 -2.58
CA HIS A 10 2.54 10.85 -3.45
C HIS A 10 1.88 9.59 -2.86
N VAL A 11 2.67 8.64 -2.35
CA VAL A 11 2.16 7.45 -1.65
C VAL A 11 1.31 7.85 -0.44
N GLY A 12 1.74 8.84 0.35
CA GLY A 12 0.99 9.32 1.52
C GLY A 12 -0.36 9.96 1.18
N GLU A 13 -0.41 10.79 0.14
CA GLU A 13 -1.67 11.37 -0.36
C GLU A 13 -2.61 10.29 -0.89
N TRP A 14 -2.08 9.35 -1.67
CA TRP A 14 -2.83 8.24 -2.24
C TRP A 14 -3.43 7.34 -1.14
N ALA A 15 -2.64 7.03 -0.11
CA ALA A 15 -3.05 6.26 1.06
C ALA A 15 -4.21 6.95 1.80
N SER A 16 -4.07 8.26 2.05
CA SER A 16 -5.06 9.07 2.75
C SER A 16 -6.39 9.14 1.97
N LEU A 17 -6.34 9.35 0.65
CA LEU A 17 -7.53 9.43 -0.19
C LEU A 17 -8.35 8.12 -0.18
N ARG A 18 -7.67 6.99 -0.04
CA ARG A 18 -8.26 5.64 -0.08
C ARG A 18 -8.44 5.01 1.29
N ASN A 19 -8.28 5.76 2.39
CA ASN A 19 -8.30 5.24 3.76
C ASN A 19 -7.47 3.96 3.92
N THR A 20 -6.31 3.91 3.27
CA THR A 20 -5.44 2.75 3.21
C THR A 20 -4.17 3.04 4.01
N SER A 21 -3.64 2.06 4.74
CA SER A 21 -2.39 2.22 5.48
C SER A 21 -1.24 2.60 4.55
N PRO A 22 -0.33 3.50 4.97
CA PRO A 22 0.80 3.93 4.14
C PRO A 22 1.72 2.76 3.76
N GLU A 23 1.85 1.73 4.60
CA GLU A 23 2.63 0.52 4.29
C GLU A 23 2.01 -0.31 3.15
N ILE A 24 0.67 -0.39 3.10
CA ILE A 24 -0.05 -1.05 2.00
C ILE A 24 0.10 -0.22 0.74
N ALA A 25 -0.13 1.10 0.82
CA ALA A 25 0.05 1.98 -0.33
C ALA A 25 1.48 1.90 -0.89
N GLU A 26 2.50 1.96 -0.04
CA GLU A 26 3.89 1.83 -0.48
C GLU A 26 4.15 0.47 -1.15
N ALA A 27 3.68 -0.62 -0.55
CA ALA A 27 3.83 -1.95 -1.13
C ALA A 27 3.12 -2.10 -2.49
N ILE A 28 1.94 -1.49 -2.66
CA ILE A 28 1.24 -1.42 -3.95
C ILE A 28 2.10 -0.70 -4.99
N PHE A 29 2.61 0.49 -4.66
CA PHE A 29 3.44 1.27 -5.58
C PHE A 29 4.77 0.57 -5.90
N GLU A 30 5.36 -0.16 -4.96
CA GLU A 30 6.55 -0.99 -5.21
C GLU A 30 6.26 -2.15 -6.17
N VAL A 31 5.13 -2.84 -6.02
CA VAL A 31 4.72 -3.94 -6.92
C VAL A 31 4.35 -3.39 -8.31
N ALA A 32 3.77 -2.19 -8.36
CA ALA A 32 3.38 -1.51 -9.58
C ALA A 32 4.54 -0.78 -10.31
N ASP A 33 5.77 -0.83 -9.80
CA ASP A 33 6.90 -0.01 -10.28
C ASP A 33 6.55 1.49 -10.40
N TYR A 34 5.74 1.97 -9.45
CA TYR A 34 5.20 3.32 -9.39
C TYR A 34 4.32 3.74 -10.58
N ASP A 35 3.78 2.78 -11.35
CA ASP A 35 2.70 3.05 -12.31
C ASP A 35 1.37 3.19 -11.57
N GLU A 36 0.80 4.40 -11.57
CA GLU A 36 -0.45 4.70 -10.85
C GLU A 36 -1.65 3.86 -11.31
N LYS A 37 -1.73 3.51 -12.61
CA LYS A 37 -2.85 2.72 -13.12
C LYS A 37 -2.73 1.27 -12.68
N MET A 38 -1.52 0.75 -12.66
CA MET A 38 -1.25 -0.58 -12.12
C MET A 38 -1.46 -0.61 -10.61
N ALA A 39 -1.05 0.44 -9.89
CA ALA A 39 -1.29 0.59 -8.46
C ALA A 39 -2.79 0.62 -8.12
N GLU A 40 -3.57 1.38 -8.88
CA GLU A 40 -5.03 1.42 -8.75
C GLU A 40 -5.66 0.04 -9.03
N LYS A 41 -5.23 -0.64 -10.09
CA LYS A 41 -5.71 -1.98 -10.40
C LYS A 41 -5.41 -2.98 -9.27
N ILE A 42 -4.20 -2.97 -8.72
CA ILE A 42 -3.83 -3.83 -7.59
C ILE A 42 -4.68 -3.50 -6.36
N TRP A 43 -4.96 -2.21 -6.12
CA TRP A 43 -5.81 -1.77 -5.01
C TRP A 43 -7.24 -2.29 -5.13
N GLU A 44 -7.81 -2.25 -6.33
CA GLU A 44 -9.17 -2.74 -6.61
C GLU A 44 -9.28 -4.26 -6.55
N GLU A 45 -8.29 -4.98 -7.10
CA GLU A 45 -8.31 -6.45 -7.20
C GLU A 45 -7.86 -7.14 -5.91
N GLY A 46 -7.06 -6.46 -5.07
CA GLY A 46 -6.38 -7.06 -3.92
C GLY A 46 -5.12 -7.84 -4.32
N SER A 47 -4.19 -8.00 -3.38
CA SER A 47 -2.97 -8.78 -3.61
C SER A 47 -2.36 -9.31 -2.31
N ASP A 48 -2.26 -10.63 -2.18
CA ASP A 48 -1.57 -11.27 -1.04
C ASP A 48 -0.10 -10.87 -0.97
N GLU A 49 0.55 -10.69 -2.13
CA GLU A 49 1.94 -10.23 -2.19
C GLU A 49 2.10 -8.84 -1.56
N VAL A 50 1.15 -7.94 -1.82
CA VAL A 50 1.14 -6.61 -1.22
C VAL A 50 0.99 -6.70 0.30
N LEU A 51 0.08 -7.54 0.80
CA LEU A 51 -0.13 -7.70 2.24
C LEU A 51 1.15 -8.21 2.92
N ILE A 52 1.79 -9.23 2.36
CA ILE A 52 3.06 -9.78 2.88
C ILE A 52 4.15 -8.71 2.89
N ARG A 53 4.25 -7.89 1.84
CA ARG A 53 5.23 -6.79 1.76
C ARG A 53 4.92 -5.68 2.77
N ALA A 54 3.67 -5.28 2.89
CA ALA A 54 3.23 -4.24 3.81
C ALA A 54 3.52 -4.61 5.27
N PHE A 55 3.19 -5.83 5.69
CA PHE A 55 3.46 -6.30 7.06
C PHE A 55 4.95 -6.52 7.36
N LYS A 56 5.82 -6.60 6.35
CA LYS A 56 7.28 -6.60 6.56
C LYS A 56 7.85 -5.21 6.86
N LYS A 57 7.10 -4.13 6.55
CA LYS A 57 7.53 -2.74 6.73
C LYS A 57 7.20 -2.17 8.11
N THR A 58 6.43 -2.89 8.92
CA THR A 58 5.92 -2.44 10.20
C THR A 58 5.81 -3.62 11.17
N ASP A 59 5.69 -3.34 12.46
CA ASP A 59 5.39 -4.32 13.52
C ASP A 59 3.92 -4.28 13.95
N ALA A 60 3.08 -3.47 13.28
CA ALA A 60 1.66 -3.36 13.60
C ALA A 60 0.92 -4.72 13.44
N ASP A 61 -0.04 -4.97 14.33
CA ASP A 61 -0.89 -6.17 14.28
C ASP A 61 -1.99 -6.09 13.21
N ALA A 62 -2.32 -4.89 12.73
CA ALA A 62 -3.32 -4.68 11.70
C ALA A 62 -2.96 -3.50 10.78
N LEU A 63 -3.43 -3.60 9.53
CA LEU A 63 -3.35 -2.56 8.50
C LEU A 63 -4.71 -2.38 7.83
N PHE A 64 -4.93 -1.23 7.21
CA PHE A 64 -6.19 -0.86 6.58
C PHE A 64 -6.08 -0.89 5.07
N TRP A 65 -7.02 -1.56 4.40
CA TRP A 65 -7.19 -1.53 2.95
C TRP A 65 -8.59 -0.99 2.65
N GLY A 66 -8.68 0.33 2.48
CA GLY A 66 -9.97 1.01 2.45
C GLY A 66 -10.74 0.81 3.75
N GLU A 67 -11.96 0.27 3.66
CA GLU A 67 -12.78 -0.02 4.84
C GLU A 67 -12.42 -1.34 5.53
N GLN A 68 -11.54 -2.15 4.93
CA GLN A 68 -11.17 -3.45 5.48
C GLN A 68 -10.00 -3.31 6.46
N THR A 69 -10.13 -3.96 7.61
CA THR A 69 -9.01 -4.16 8.56
C THR A 69 -8.42 -5.55 8.33
N ILE A 70 -7.14 -5.59 7.97
CA ILE A 70 -6.39 -6.82 7.77
C ILE A 70 -5.53 -7.05 9.00
N GLU A 71 -5.68 -8.21 9.64
CA GLU A 71 -4.83 -8.59 10.78
C GLU A 71 -3.63 -9.41 10.30
N ARG A 72 -2.45 -9.15 10.86
CA ARG A 72 -1.18 -9.82 10.51
C ARG A 72 -1.26 -11.34 10.55
N LYS A 73 -2.03 -11.91 11.49
CA LYS A 73 -2.21 -13.37 11.65
C LYS A 73 -2.98 -14.04 10.50
N ASN A 74 -3.64 -13.25 9.65
CA ASN A 74 -4.46 -13.72 8.53
C ASN A 74 -3.73 -13.61 7.17
N VAL A 75 -2.44 -13.26 7.18
CA VAL A 75 -1.56 -13.11 6.02
C VAL A 75 -0.44 -14.14 6.11
#